data_AF-A0A1H5S193-F1
#
_entry.id   AF-A0A1H5S193-F1
#
_cell.length_a   1.000
_cell.length_b   1.000
_cell.length_c   1.000
_cell.angle_alpha   90.00
_cell.angle_beta   90.00
_cell.angle_gamma   90.00
#
_symmetry.space_group_name_H-M   'P 1'
#
loop_
_entity.id
_entity.type
_entity.pdbx_description
1 polymer ?
#
loop_
_entity_poly.entity_id
_entity_poly.type
_entity_poly.pdbx_seq_one_letter_code
_entity_poly.pdbx_strand_id
1 'polypeptide(L)'
;MLKGKSLSEYKGFAYRLVMAANNKQIDDTKELAEKLYNDETCRGIIKMRKRKKKVASNPVDNVLRNVQKHLNEKDPYKVPSTYIYAYSVVLDCSIDYLYGRTDVMSVDMDVKEICKKTGLSEKAVKCLLEYQSDNDSNTFSVTKWWSEFLCEDSFYSIPTAWHDYASRIVELYDIDKKIAAMQKVDKEVVVEDHIMQLLLEDDNHKTLRNIRREKEDSTLGAYHKMIKHIEHYYEQYAEEWARNQHLDYEEMYYRSELNKRKIVKKQLKQSETK
;
A
#
# COMPACT_ATOMS: atom_id res chain seq x y z
N MET A 1 17.08 13.02 -3.17
CA MET A 1 16.14 13.66 -2.24
C MET A 1 16.24 15.18 -2.31
N LEU A 2 15.12 15.82 -2.68
CA LEU A 2 14.93 17.27 -2.74
C LEU A 2 15.29 17.90 -1.39
N LYS A 3 16.57 18.32 -1.26
CA LYS A 3 17.34 18.52 -0.02
C LYS A 3 17.38 17.27 0.86
N GLY A 4 18.58 16.90 1.33
CA GLY A 4 18.85 15.73 2.20
C GLY A 4 18.20 15.79 3.60
N LYS A 5 16.89 15.99 3.66
CA LYS A 5 16.00 15.96 4.81
C LYS A 5 15.05 14.79 4.64
N SER A 6 14.66 14.15 5.73
CA SER A 6 13.65 13.09 5.68
C SER A 6 12.29 13.67 5.28
N LEU A 7 11.50 12.88 4.57
CA LEU A 7 10.15 13.27 4.14
C LEU A 7 9.26 13.75 5.31
N SER A 8 9.50 13.23 6.52
CA SER A 8 8.83 13.58 7.78
C SER A 8 9.08 15.02 8.25
N GLU A 9 10.10 15.71 7.74
CA GLU A 9 10.38 17.11 8.09
C GLU A 9 9.50 18.12 7.33
N TYR A 10 8.94 17.71 6.18
CA TYR A 10 8.10 18.56 5.35
C TYR A 10 6.65 18.55 5.84
N LYS A 11 5.96 19.69 5.73
CA LYS A 11 4.54 19.84 6.08
C LYS A 11 3.79 20.66 5.04
N GLY A 12 2.51 20.38 4.86
CA GLY A 12 1.62 21.15 3.97
C GLY A 12 2.06 21.08 2.51
N PHE A 13 2.12 22.23 1.83
CA PHE A 13 2.50 22.34 0.43
C PHE A 13 3.86 21.70 0.13
N ALA A 14 4.90 22.00 0.92
CA ALA A 14 6.23 21.45 0.71
C ALA A 14 6.26 19.92 0.73
N TYR A 15 5.49 19.29 1.63
CA TYR A 15 5.38 17.83 1.68
C TYR A 15 4.79 17.27 0.39
N ARG A 16 3.68 17.86 -0.08
CA ARG A 16 2.99 17.42 -1.30
C ARG A 16 3.87 17.62 -2.54
N LEU A 17 4.59 18.72 -2.62
CA LEU A 17 5.54 18.98 -3.72
C LEU A 17 6.67 17.94 -3.76
N VAL A 18 7.25 17.60 -2.60
CA VAL A 18 8.30 16.58 -2.50
C VAL A 18 7.76 15.18 -2.82
N MET A 19 6.56 14.84 -2.35
CA MET A 19 5.89 13.58 -2.70
C MET A 19 5.67 13.44 -4.20
N ALA A 20 5.15 14.48 -4.87
CA ALA A 20 4.92 14.46 -6.31
C ALA A 20 6.23 14.34 -7.10
N ALA A 21 7.29 15.00 -6.65
CA ALA A 21 8.59 14.90 -7.28
C ALA A 21 9.26 13.53 -7.09
N ASN A 22 9.17 12.93 -5.90
CA ASN A 22 9.67 11.58 -5.64
C ASN A 22 8.96 10.55 -6.53
N ASN A 23 7.64 10.69 -6.76
CA ASN A 23 6.89 9.81 -7.67
C ASN A 23 7.37 9.90 -9.13
N LYS A 24 7.96 11.04 -9.52
CA LYS A 24 8.60 11.21 -10.84
C LYS A 24 10.10 10.98 -10.81
N GLN A 25 10.63 10.39 -9.74
CA GLN A 25 12.05 10.11 -9.52
C GLN A 25 12.94 11.37 -9.65
N ILE A 26 12.40 12.54 -9.30
CA ILE A 26 13.14 13.80 -9.28
C ILE A 26 13.75 13.98 -7.90
N ASP A 27 15.05 13.70 -7.82
CA ASP A 27 15.77 13.64 -6.56
C ASP A 27 16.49 14.94 -6.20
N ASP A 28 16.64 15.88 -7.14
CA ASP A 28 17.33 17.14 -6.92
C ASP A 28 16.45 18.36 -7.24
N THR A 29 16.60 19.39 -6.40
CA THR A 29 16.04 20.72 -6.62
C THR A 29 16.53 21.35 -7.92
N LYS A 30 17.78 21.06 -8.32
CA LYS A 30 18.35 21.53 -9.57
C LYS A 30 17.68 20.87 -10.77
N GLU A 31 17.50 19.55 -10.71
CA GLU A 31 16.78 18.79 -11.75
C GLU A 31 15.33 19.30 -11.90
N LEU A 32 14.61 19.53 -10.80
CA LEU A 32 13.27 20.11 -10.85
C LEU A 32 13.27 21.49 -11.51
N ALA A 33 14.25 22.34 -11.17
CA ALA A 33 14.38 23.68 -11.76
C ALA A 33 14.73 23.64 -13.25
N GLU A 34 15.56 22.69 -13.68
CA GLU A 34 15.90 22.45 -15.08
C GLU A 34 14.67 21.97 -15.87
N LYS A 35 13.90 21.00 -15.34
CA LYS A 35 12.66 20.54 -15.97
C LYS A 35 11.61 21.66 -16.10
N LEU A 36 11.43 22.49 -15.07
CA LEU A 36 10.56 23.66 -15.13
C LEU A 36 11.01 24.73 -16.14
N TYR A 37 12.31 24.83 -16.39
CA TYR A 37 12.86 25.79 -17.33
C TYR A 37 12.80 25.29 -18.78
N ASN A 38 13.03 24.00 -18.99
CA ASN A 38 13.07 23.37 -20.30
C ASN A 38 11.68 23.07 -20.86
N ASP A 39 10.66 22.94 -20.00
CA ASP A 39 9.26 22.78 -20.43
C ASP A 39 8.71 24.06 -21.08
N GLU A 40 8.25 23.95 -22.32
CA GLU A 40 7.79 25.08 -23.13
C GLU A 40 6.58 25.80 -22.52
N THR A 41 5.68 25.04 -21.89
CA THR A 41 4.48 25.53 -21.22
C THR A 41 4.86 26.33 -19.98
N CYS A 42 5.77 25.79 -19.16
CA CYS A 42 6.24 26.41 -17.92
C CYS A 42 7.06 27.68 -18.18
N ARG A 43 7.86 27.70 -19.25
CA ARG A 43 8.71 28.85 -19.62
C ARG A 43 7.91 30.09 -19.97
N GLY A 44 6.73 29.94 -20.57
CA GLY A 44 5.81 31.06 -20.85
C GLY A 44 5.11 31.62 -19.62
N ILE A 45 4.91 30.78 -18.60
CA ILE A 45 4.10 31.08 -17.41
C ILE A 45 4.95 31.66 -16.27
N ILE A 46 6.17 31.16 -16.09
CA ILE A 46 7.11 31.65 -15.08
C ILE A 46 7.75 32.95 -15.59
N LYS A 47 7.10 34.09 -15.28
CA LYS A 47 7.63 35.43 -15.62
C LYS A 47 8.97 35.68 -14.91
N MET A 48 10.07 35.50 -15.62
CA MET A 48 11.40 35.86 -15.13
C MET A 48 11.55 37.38 -15.09
N ARG A 49 11.89 37.91 -13.91
CA ARG A 49 12.15 39.34 -13.73
C ARG A 49 13.40 39.70 -14.54
N LYS A 50 13.26 40.47 -15.63
CA LYS A 50 14.42 41.00 -16.40
C LYS A 50 15.29 41.84 -15.46
N ARG A 51 16.50 41.36 -15.14
CA ARG A 51 17.46 42.13 -14.33
C ARG A 51 18.08 43.24 -15.18
N LYS A 52 18.13 44.46 -14.63
CA LYS A 52 18.78 45.64 -15.24
C LYS A 52 20.33 45.62 -15.19
N LYS A 53 21.00 44.54 -14.74
CA LYS A 53 22.47 44.51 -14.55
C LYS A 53 23.16 43.35 -15.28
N LYS A 54 24.29 43.68 -15.93
CA LYS A 54 25.23 42.86 -16.72
C LYS A 54 25.97 41.79 -15.90
N VAL A 55 25.26 40.78 -15.39
CA VAL A 55 25.90 39.51 -14.99
C VAL A 55 25.10 38.40 -15.63
N ALA A 56 25.76 37.57 -16.45
CA ALA A 56 25.18 36.39 -17.06
C ALA A 56 24.89 35.34 -15.98
N SER A 57 23.79 35.54 -15.24
CA SER A 57 23.25 34.53 -14.33
C SER A 57 22.44 33.56 -15.16
N ASN A 58 22.71 32.26 -15.00
CA ASN A 58 22.00 31.21 -15.71
C ASN A 58 20.49 31.33 -15.38
N PRO A 59 19.57 31.39 -16.36
CA PRO A 59 18.13 31.56 -16.10
C PRO A 59 17.56 30.51 -15.12
N VAL A 60 18.12 29.30 -15.15
CA VAL A 60 17.81 28.18 -14.25
C VAL A 60 18.07 28.53 -12.79
N ASP A 61 19.09 29.34 -12.47
CA ASP A 61 19.44 29.70 -11.09
C ASP A 61 18.33 30.51 -10.41
N ASN A 62 17.60 31.33 -11.19
CA ASN A 62 16.47 32.08 -10.65
C ASN A 62 15.29 31.16 -10.35
N VAL A 63 15.03 30.17 -11.21
CA VAL A 63 13.99 29.15 -10.99
C VAL A 63 14.35 28.31 -9.77
N LEU A 64 15.61 27.87 -9.66
CA LEU A 64 16.13 27.11 -8.53
C LEU A 64 15.92 27.82 -7.20
N ARG A 65 16.25 29.12 -7.11
CA ARG A 65 16.03 29.91 -5.88
C ARG A 65 14.56 29.96 -5.48
N ASN A 66 13.65 30.09 -6.45
CA ASN A 66 12.22 30.10 -6.18
C ASN A 66 11.73 28.71 -5.74
N VAL A 67 12.17 27.63 -6.39
CA VAL A 67 11.87 26.25 -5.97
C VAL A 67 12.33 26.01 -4.54
N GLN A 68 13.55 26.39 -4.18
CA GLN A 68 14.08 26.27 -2.82
C GLN A 68 13.29 27.08 -1.79
N LYS A 69 12.76 28.25 -2.18
CA LYS A 69 11.88 29.05 -1.33
C LYS A 69 10.54 28.35 -1.11
N HIS A 70 9.93 27.83 -2.17
CA HIS A 70 8.63 27.15 -2.10
C HIS A 70 8.70 25.83 -1.30
N LEU A 71 9.84 25.12 -1.34
CA LEU A 71 10.08 23.93 -0.51
C LEU A 71 10.17 24.21 1.00
N ASN A 72 10.31 25.47 1.41
CA ASN A 72 10.24 25.87 2.81
C ASN A 72 8.86 26.44 3.18
N GLU A 73 7.93 26.55 2.23
CA GLU A 73 6.62 27.13 2.44
C GLU A 73 5.59 26.03 2.75
N LYS A 74 4.79 26.25 3.80
CA LYS A 74 3.74 25.31 4.22
C LYS A 74 2.42 25.61 3.54
N ASP A 75 2.17 26.90 3.30
CA ASP A 75 0.91 27.40 2.78
C ASP A 75 0.95 27.52 1.25
N PRO A 76 0.16 26.73 0.50
CA PRO A 76 0.16 26.79 -0.95
C PRO A 76 -0.26 28.17 -1.48
N TYR A 77 -1.09 28.93 -0.77
CA TYR A 77 -1.57 30.23 -1.24
C TYR A 77 -0.48 31.33 -1.23
N LYS A 78 0.65 31.09 -0.57
CA LYS A 78 1.83 31.99 -0.59
C LYS A 78 2.75 31.71 -1.78
N VAL A 79 2.57 30.57 -2.45
CA VAL A 79 3.29 30.23 -3.67
C VAL A 79 2.54 30.86 -4.85
N PRO A 80 3.22 31.58 -5.77
CA PRO A 80 2.56 32.13 -6.93
C PRO A 80 1.82 31.04 -7.72
N SER A 81 0.56 31.28 -8.08
CA SER A 81 -0.27 30.29 -8.78
C SER A 81 0.34 29.85 -10.12
N THR A 82 1.15 30.70 -10.75
CA THR A 82 1.94 30.36 -11.93
C THR A 82 2.94 29.25 -11.68
N TYR A 83 3.58 29.23 -10.51
CA TYR A 83 4.48 28.17 -10.09
C TYR A 83 3.71 26.90 -9.72
N ILE A 84 2.56 27.01 -9.05
CA ILE A 84 1.72 25.85 -8.73
C ILE A 84 1.29 25.14 -10.01
N TYR A 85 0.85 25.90 -11.01
CA TYR A 85 0.51 25.34 -12.31
C TYR A 85 1.74 24.69 -12.98
N ALA A 86 2.89 25.37 -12.99
CA ALA A 86 4.11 24.79 -13.57
C ALA A 86 4.53 23.48 -12.87
N TYR A 87 4.40 23.40 -11.54
CA TYR A 87 4.62 22.15 -10.80
C TYR A 87 3.61 21.07 -11.20
N SER A 88 2.33 21.40 -11.37
CA SER A 88 1.33 20.42 -11.81
C SER A 88 1.65 19.81 -13.17
N VAL A 89 2.19 20.61 -14.11
CA VAL A 89 2.57 20.15 -15.45
C VAL A 89 3.81 19.25 -15.39
N VAL A 90 4.90 19.73 -14.79
CA VAL A 90 6.18 18.99 -14.77
C VAL A 90 6.11 17.72 -13.92
N LEU A 91 5.36 17.77 -12.81
CA LEU A 91 5.20 16.62 -11.93
C LEU A 91 4.00 15.75 -12.31
N ASP A 92 3.22 16.17 -13.32
CA ASP A 92 2.01 15.49 -13.79
C ASP A 92 1.12 15.11 -12.61
N CYS A 93 0.76 16.13 -11.84
CA CYS A 93 -0.07 16.02 -10.66
C CYS A 93 -1.17 17.08 -10.67
N SER A 94 -2.29 16.81 -9.98
CA SER A 94 -3.39 17.75 -9.93
C SER A 94 -3.03 19.03 -9.16
N ILE A 95 -3.50 20.17 -9.67
CA ILE A 95 -3.45 21.45 -8.95
C ILE A 95 -4.15 21.36 -7.60
N ASP A 96 -5.28 20.66 -7.51
CA ASP A 96 -6.02 20.47 -6.26
C ASP A 96 -5.21 19.66 -5.24
N TYR A 97 -4.37 18.72 -5.70
CA TYR A 97 -3.43 18.02 -4.84
C TYR A 97 -2.42 18.99 -4.25
N LEU A 98 -1.79 19.84 -5.06
CA LEU A 98 -0.81 20.82 -4.58
C LEU A 98 -1.41 21.84 -3.61
N TYR A 99 -2.64 22.28 -3.82
CA TYR A 99 -3.37 23.12 -2.86
C TYR A 99 -3.85 22.36 -1.60
N GLY A 100 -3.72 21.03 -1.58
CA GLY A 100 -4.15 20.18 -0.47
C GLY A 100 -5.67 20.03 -0.36
N ARG A 101 -6.40 20.21 -1.45
CA ARG A 101 -7.86 19.99 -1.53
C ARG A 101 -8.23 18.51 -1.74
N THR A 102 -7.27 17.73 -2.24
CA THR A 102 -7.40 16.28 -2.42
C THR A 102 -6.07 15.61 -2.11
N ASP A 103 -6.12 14.35 -1.67
CA ASP A 103 -4.94 13.51 -1.48
C ASP A 103 -4.61 12.67 -2.73
N VAL A 104 -5.42 12.77 -3.79
CA VAL A 104 -5.19 12.10 -5.08
C VAL A 104 -4.27 12.96 -5.94
N MET A 105 -3.10 12.44 -6.30
CA MET A 105 -2.09 13.13 -7.09
C MET A 105 -2.43 13.15 -8.58
N SER A 106 -3.07 12.10 -9.10
CA SER A 106 -3.37 11.90 -10.52
C SER A 106 -3.97 13.14 -11.17
N VAL A 107 -3.65 13.40 -12.43
CA VAL A 107 -4.36 14.41 -13.24
C VAL A 107 -5.68 13.83 -13.78
N ASP A 108 -5.70 12.51 -14.02
CA ASP A 108 -6.83 11.77 -14.55
C ASP A 108 -8.08 11.91 -13.66
N MET A 109 -9.15 12.42 -14.25
CA MET A 109 -10.41 12.69 -13.58
C MET A 109 -11.13 11.39 -13.19
N ASP A 110 -11.00 10.33 -13.99
CA ASP A 110 -11.65 9.05 -13.73
C ASP A 110 -10.98 8.37 -12.52
N VAL A 111 -9.66 8.36 -12.49
CA VAL A 111 -8.89 7.85 -11.34
C VAL A 111 -9.22 8.63 -10.07
N LYS A 112 -9.34 9.96 -10.14
CA LYS A 112 -9.76 10.79 -9.00
C LYS A 112 -11.16 10.46 -8.53
N GLU A 113 -12.10 10.32 -9.46
CA GLU A 113 -13.48 10.05 -9.13
C GLU A 113 -13.61 8.67 -8.47
N ILE A 114 -12.92 7.65 -8.99
CA ILE A 114 -12.88 6.31 -8.39
C ILE A 114 -12.26 6.37 -7.00
N CYS A 115 -11.10 7.01 -6.83
CA CYS A 115 -10.48 7.16 -5.51
C CYS A 115 -11.42 7.85 -4.52
N LYS A 116 -12.11 8.92 -4.96
CA LYS A 116 -13.04 9.67 -4.11
C LYS A 116 -14.28 8.85 -3.73
N LYS A 117 -14.83 8.06 -4.66
CA LYS A 117 -16.02 7.24 -4.41
C LYS A 117 -15.72 5.99 -3.58
N THR A 118 -14.55 5.38 -3.79
CA THR A 118 -14.19 4.11 -3.15
C THR A 118 -13.36 4.28 -1.89
N GLY A 119 -12.71 5.44 -1.69
CA GLY A 119 -11.73 5.66 -0.64
C GLY A 119 -10.38 4.96 -0.90
N LEU A 120 -10.23 4.26 -2.03
CA LEU A 120 -8.99 3.59 -2.40
C LEU A 120 -7.91 4.61 -2.77
N SER A 121 -6.65 4.24 -2.47
CA SER A 121 -5.50 5.03 -2.90
C SER A 121 -5.35 5.01 -4.43
N GLU A 122 -4.80 6.07 -4.99
CA GLU A 122 -4.51 6.17 -6.43
C GLU A 122 -3.69 4.98 -6.95
N LYS A 123 -2.72 4.52 -6.14
CA LYS A 123 -1.90 3.36 -6.50
C LYS A 123 -2.75 2.10 -6.65
N ALA A 124 -3.68 1.86 -5.73
CA ALA A 124 -4.58 0.71 -5.80
C ALA A 124 -5.49 0.78 -7.03
N VAL A 125 -6.04 1.97 -7.33
CA VAL A 125 -6.89 2.17 -8.52
C VAL A 125 -6.10 1.96 -9.80
N LYS A 126 -4.88 2.48 -9.91
CA LYS A 126 -4.03 2.25 -11.09
C LYS A 126 -3.70 0.77 -11.29
N CYS A 127 -3.37 0.05 -10.22
CA CYS A 127 -3.19 -1.40 -10.31
C CYS A 127 -4.44 -2.11 -10.84
N LEU A 128 -5.65 -1.73 -10.41
CA LEU A 128 -6.89 -2.33 -10.93
C LEU A 128 -7.10 -2.06 -12.43
N LEU A 129 -6.73 -0.86 -12.90
CA LEU A 129 -6.89 -0.47 -14.31
C LEU A 129 -5.85 -1.13 -15.23
N GLU A 130 -4.62 -1.32 -14.76
CA GLU A 130 -3.53 -1.95 -15.54
C GLU A 130 -3.84 -3.40 -15.94
N TYR A 131 -4.55 -4.15 -15.11
CA TYR A 131 -4.88 -5.56 -15.37
C TYR A 131 -6.20 -5.78 -16.14
N GLN A 132 -6.83 -4.72 -16.66
CA GLN A 132 -8.07 -4.84 -17.40
C GLN A 132 -7.88 -5.35 -18.85
N SER A 133 -6.65 -5.33 -19.40
CA SER A 133 -6.38 -5.49 -20.84
C SER A 133 -6.13 -6.92 -21.36
N ASP A 134 -5.96 -7.93 -20.51
CA ASP A 134 -5.56 -9.29 -20.94
C ASP A 134 -6.71 -10.31 -20.92
N ASN A 135 -7.89 -9.96 -21.43
CA ASN A 135 -9.04 -10.87 -21.49
C ASN A 135 -9.07 -11.69 -22.79
N ASP A 136 -8.21 -12.70 -22.90
CA ASP A 136 -8.52 -13.87 -23.72
C ASP A 136 -9.52 -14.75 -22.93
N SER A 137 -10.67 -15.04 -23.54
CA SER A 137 -11.86 -15.61 -22.87
C SER A 137 -11.68 -16.96 -22.14
N ASN A 138 -10.54 -17.63 -22.31
CA ASN A 138 -10.22 -18.92 -21.66
C ASN A 138 -9.14 -18.82 -20.57
N THR A 139 -8.64 -17.63 -20.26
CA THR A 139 -7.54 -17.43 -19.29
C THR A 139 -8.08 -16.87 -17.97
N PHE A 140 -7.40 -17.19 -16.86
CA PHE A 140 -7.71 -16.64 -15.54
C PHE A 140 -7.71 -15.10 -15.56
N SER A 141 -8.82 -14.49 -15.15
CA SER A 141 -8.98 -13.03 -15.12
C SER A 141 -8.76 -12.50 -13.70
N VAL A 142 -7.66 -11.79 -13.51
CA VAL A 142 -7.27 -11.18 -12.22
C VAL A 142 -8.34 -10.19 -11.73
N THR A 143 -8.88 -9.37 -12.64
CA THR A 143 -9.89 -8.37 -12.31
C THR A 143 -11.22 -9.01 -11.93
N LYS A 144 -11.61 -10.11 -12.59
CA LYS A 144 -12.79 -10.88 -12.21
C LYS A 144 -12.63 -11.52 -10.82
N TRP A 145 -11.47 -12.12 -10.55
CA TRP A 145 -11.17 -12.71 -9.24
C TRP A 145 -11.28 -11.67 -8.11
N TRP A 146 -10.67 -10.49 -8.28
CA TRP A 146 -10.81 -9.40 -7.30
C TRP A 146 -12.24 -8.90 -7.19
N SER A 147 -13.00 -8.87 -8.28
CA SER A 147 -14.40 -8.45 -8.25
C SER A 147 -15.24 -9.41 -7.39
N GLU A 148 -15.06 -10.71 -7.56
CA GLU A 148 -15.75 -11.73 -6.76
C GLU A 148 -15.36 -11.60 -5.28
N PHE A 149 -14.06 -11.54 -4.99
CA PHE A 149 -13.52 -11.39 -3.64
C PHE A 149 -13.98 -10.09 -2.94
N LEU A 150 -14.18 -8.99 -3.67
CA LEU A 150 -14.66 -7.72 -3.09
C LEU A 150 -16.18 -7.63 -3.00
N CYS A 151 -16.93 -8.51 -3.67
CA CYS A 151 -18.41 -8.54 -3.59
C CYS A 151 -18.94 -9.35 -2.41
N GLU A 152 -18.13 -10.26 -1.87
CA GLU A 152 -18.53 -11.17 -0.80
C GLU A 152 -18.23 -10.62 0.61
N ASP A 153 -18.62 -11.40 1.61
CA ASP A 153 -18.39 -11.12 3.03
C ASP A 153 -16.90 -10.88 3.36
N SER A 154 -15.98 -11.37 2.52
CA SER A 154 -14.53 -11.13 2.56
C SER A 154 -14.16 -9.66 2.60
N PHE A 155 -14.94 -8.78 1.95
CA PHE A 155 -14.68 -7.35 1.92
C PHE A 155 -14.62 -6.73 3.33
N TYR A 156 -15.47 -7.20 4.24
CA TYR A 156 -15.51 -6.72 5.62
C TYR A 156 -14.85 -7.69 6.60
N SER A 157 -14.98 -8.99 6.41
CA SER A 157 -14.54 -10.01 7.37
C SER A 157 -13.02 -10.05 7.53
N ILE A 158 -12.26 -9.87 6.44
CA ILE A 158 -10.79 -9.92 6.49
C ILE A 158 -10.22 -8.67 7.17
N PRO A 159 -10.58 -7.43 6.79
CA PRO A 159 -10.09 -6.25 7.48
C PRO A 159 -10.48 -6.20 8.96
N THR A 160 -11.69 -6.65 9.31
CA THR A 160 -12.14 -6.69 10.71
C THR A 160 -11.37 -7.73 11.53
N ALA A 161 -11.15 -8.94 11.00
CA ALA A 161 -10.32 -9.95 11.65
C ALA A 161 -8.87 -9.47 11.83
N TRP A 162 -8.31 -8.77 10.85
CA TRP A 162 -7.01 -8.14 10.96
C TRP A 162 -6.97 -7.05 12.04
N HIS A 163 -7.96 -6.17 12.07
CA HIS A 163 -8.06 -5.11 13.08
C HIS A 163 -8.16 -5.69 14.49
N ASP A 164 -8.93 -6.76 14.67
CA ASP A 164 -9.07 -7.49 15.92
C ASP A 164 -7.75 -8.10 16.40
N TYR A 165 -6.98 -8.67 15.48
CA TYR A 165 -5.64 -9.17 15.76
C TYR A 165 -4.68 -8.03 16.11
N ALA A 166 -4.64 -6.97 15.30
CA ALA A 166 -3.78 -5.82 15.51
C ALA A 166 -4.06 -5.12 16.86
N SER A 167 -5.33 -5.01 17.25
CA SER A 167 -5.74 -4.44 18.54
C SER A 167 -5.15 -5.23 19.72
N ARG A 168 -5.10 -6.56 19.62
CA ARG A 168 -4.50 -7.41 20.67
C ARG A 168 -2.97 -7.28 20.74
N ILE A 169 -2.30 -7.07 19.60
CA ILE A 169 -0.87 -6.73 19.58
C ILE A 169 -0.63 -5.40 20.32
N VAL A 170 -1.48 -4.39 20.11
CA VAL A 170 -1.35 -3.12 20.82
C VAL A 170 -1.46 -3.32 22.33
N GLU A 171 -2.43 -4.13 22.80
CA GLU A 171 -2.55 -4.48 24.22
C GLU A 171 -1.28 -5.15 24.78
N LEU A 172 -0.67 -6.06 24.00
CA LEU A 172 0.60 -6.69 24.38
C LEU A 172 1.73 -5.67 24.51
N TYR A 173 1.88 -4.78 23.52
CA TYR A 173 2.90 -3.73 23.57
C TYR A 173 2.71 -2.77 24.74
N ASP A 174 1.47 -2.48 25.14
CA ASP A 174 1.21 -1.64 26.29
C ASP A 174 1.55 -2.35 27.61
N ILE A 175 1.34 -3.66 27.71
CA ILE A 175 1.81 -4.47 28.85
C ILE A 175 3.34 -4.52 28.88
N ASP A 176 4.00 -4.72 27.73
CA ASP A 176 5.46 -4.73 27.64
C ASP A 176 6.05 -3.39 28.11
N LYS A 177 5.45 -2.26 27.71
CA LYS A 177 5.85 -0.93 28.20
C LYS A 177 5.68 -0.81 29.72
N LYS A 178 4.59 -1.33 30.28
CA LYS A 178 4.37 -1.33 31.75
C LYS A 178 5.44 -2.15 32.47
N ILE A 179 5.72 -3.37 31.99
CA ILE A 179 6.76 -4.23 32.55
C ILE A 179 8.13 -3.55 32.48
N ALA A 180 8.47 -2.95 31.34
CA ALA A 180 9.74 -2.24 31.16
C ALA A 180 9.86 -1.02 32.09
N ALA A 181 8.77 -0.26 32.28
CA ALA A 181 8.75 0.88 33.19
C ALA A 181 8.99 0.43 34.64
N MET A 182 8.35 -0.65 35.07
CA MET A 182 8.55 -1.18 36.42
C MET A 182 9.97 -1.69 36.64
N GLN A 183 10.51 -2.49 35.72
CA GLN A 183 11.90 -2.96 35.78
C GLN A 183 12.91 -1.81 35.84
N LYS A 184 12.57 -0.65 35.26
CA LYS A 184 13.39 0.55 35.35
C LYS A 184 13.31 1.18 36.74
N VAL A 185 12.11 1.29 37.30
CA VAL A 185 11.91 1.79 38.68
C VAL A 185 12.62 0.91 39.70
N ASP A 186 12.53 -0.42 39.59
CA ASP A 186 13.21 -1.34 40.53
C ASP A 186 14.73 -1.16 40.55
N LYS A 187 15.32 -0.73 39.43
CA LYS A 187 16.75 -0.45 39.32
C LYS A 187 17.13 0.92 39.89
N GLU A 188 16.20 1.88 39.89
CA GLU A 188 16.44 3.26 40.32
C GLU A 188 16.10 3.48 41.81
N VAL A 189 15.11 2.75 42.35
CA VAL A 189 14.63 2.88 43.72
C VAL A 189 14.64 1.51 44.40
N VAL A 190 15.62 1.27 45.27
CA VAL A 190 15.71 0.04 46.06
C VAL A 190 14.87 0.20 47.32
N VAL A 191 13.84 -0.63 47.47
CA VAL A 191 13.08 -0.76 48.71
C VAL A 191 13.87 -1.67 49.66
N GLU A 192 14.30 -1.15 50.81
CA GLU A 192 15.10 -1.91 51.78
C GLU A 192 14.27 -2.88 52.64
N ASP A 193 12.97 -2.63 52.78
CA ASP A 193 12.06 -3.49 53.53
C ASP A 193 11.74 -4.77 52.73
N HIS A 194 12.13 -5.92 53.29
CA HIS A 194 11.99 -7.23 52.66
C HIS A 194 10.52 -7.66 52.45
N ILE A 195 9.60 -7.26 53.35
CA ILE A 195 8.18 -7.57 53.21
C ILE A 195 7.59 -6.72 52.07
N MET A 196 8.00 -5.45 51.97
CA MET A 196 7.56 -4.58 50.88
C MET A 196 8.15 -5.00 49.52
N GLN A 197 9.40 -5.48 49.48
CA GLN A 197 9.96 -6.09 48.27
C GLN A 197 9.14 -7.28 47.78
N LEU A 198 8.80 -8.21 48.69
CA LEU A 198 8.00 -9.38 48.35
C LEU A 198 6.61 -8.99 47.83
N LEU A 199 5.94 -8.01 48.45
CA LEU A 199 4.65 -7.51 47.99
C LEU A 199 4.74 -6.88 46.59
N LEU A 200 5.78 -6.09 46.31
CA LEU A 200 5.97 -5.46 44.99
C LEU A 200 6.29 -6.49 43.89
N GLU A 201 7.09 -7.51 44.20
CA GLU A 201 7.42 -8.61 43.28
C GLU A 201 6.21 -9.50 42.98
N ASP A 202 5.40 -9.83 43.99
CA ASP A 202 4.27 -10.76 43.85
C ASP A 202 3.03 -10.10 43.23
N ASP A 203 2.62 -8.92 43.73
CA ASP A 203 1.36 -8.30 43.28
C ASP A 203 1.46 -7.67 41.88
N ASN A 204 2.61 -7.07 41.53
CA ASN A 204 2.70 -6.33 40.26
C ASN A 204 3.48 -7.08 39.17
N HIS A 205 4.66 -7.63 39.47
CA HIS A 205 5.50 -8.21 38.40
C HIS A 205 5.02 -9.57 37.91
N LYS A 206 4.75 -10.52 38.83
CA LYS A 206 4.25 -11.84 38.44
C LYS A 206 2.86 -11.76 37.82
N THR A 207 1.98 -10.95 38.40
CA THR A 207 0.63 -10.70 37.85
C THR A 207 0.68 -10.13 36.44
N LEU A 208 1.51 -9.11 36.16
CA LEU A 208 1.63 -8.55 34.81
C LEU A 208 2.24 -9.52 33.80
N ARG A 209 3.21 -10.36 34.22
CA ARG A 209 3.76 -11.41 33.35
C ARG A 209 2.72 -12.49 33.03
N ASN A 210 1.86 -12.84 33.98
CA ASN A 210 0.76 -13.78 33.75
C ASN A 210 -0.29 -13.17 32.81
N ILE A 211 -0.72 -11.92 33.05
CA ILE A 211 -1.63 -11.19 32.15
C ILE A 211 -1.04 -11.09 30.74
N ARG A 212 0.26 -10.80 30.62
CA ARG A 212 0.95 -10.76 29.33
C ARG A 212 0.83 -12.09 28.60
N ARG A 213 1.09 -13.21 29.28
CA ARG A 213 0.99 -14.56 28.70
C ARG A 213 -0.43 -14.88 28.23
N GLU A 214 -1.46 -14.56 29.02
CA GLU A 214 -2.85 -14.74 28.62
C GLU A 214 -3.20 -13.92 27.37
N LYS A 215 -2.65 -12.70 27.26
CA LYS A 215 -2.81 -11.85 26.09
C LYS A 215 -2.04 -12.37 24.87
N GLU A 216 -0.91 -13.03 25.07
CA GLU A 216 -0.19 -13.72 23.99
C GLU A 216 -1.03 -14.87 23.42
N ASP A 217 -1.60 -15.70 24.29
CA ASP A 217 -2.49 -16.80 23.88
C ASP A 217 -3.73 -16.26 23.14
N SER A 218 -4.32 -15.16 23.63
CA SER A 218 -5.43 -14.47 22.96
C SER A 218 -5.04 -13.93 21.58
N THR A 219 -3.83 -13.38 21.46
CA THR A 219 -3.29 -12.83 20.21
C THR A 219 -3.06 -13.94 19.17
N LEU A 220 -2.49 -15.07 19.59
CA LEU A 220 -2.34 -16.27 18.76
C LEU A 220 -3.69 -16.80 18.29
N GLY A 221 -4.69 -16.83 19.18
CA GLY A 221 -6.05 -17.22 18.83
C GLY A 221 -6.68 -16.31 17.79
N ALA A 222 -6.49 -14.99 17.91
CA ALA A 222 -6.98 -14.02 16.93
C ALA A 222 -6.26 -14.14 15.58
N TYR A 223 -4.94 -14.33 15.59
CA TYR A 223 -4.15 -14.60 14.38
C TYR A 223 -4.68 -15.83 13.64
N HIS A 224 -4.86 -16.93 14.35
CA HIS A 224 -5.35 -18.17 13.75
C HIS A 224 -6.75 -17.99 13.13
N LYS A 225 -7.66 -17.27 13.81
CA LYS A 225 -8.97 -16.94 13.24
C LYS A 225 -8.85 -16.11 11.96
N MET A 226 -8.01 -15.07 11.96
CA MET A 226 -7.77 -14.23 10.79
C MET A 226 -7.26 -15.06 9.59
N ILE A 227 -6.25 -15.92 9.81
CA ILE A 227 -5.70 -16.77 8.76
C ILE A 227 -6.75 -17.75 8.25
N LYS A 228 -7.49 -18.41 9.14
CA LYS A 228 -8.54 -19.35 8.75
C LYS A 228 -9.62 -18.71 7.88
N HIS A 229 -9.99 -17.45 8.16
CA HIS A 229 -10.93 -16.71 7.31
C HIS A 229 -10.35 -16.51 5.90
N ILE A 230 -9.11 -16.04 5.82
CA ILE A 230 -8.42 -15.82 4.54
C ILE A 230 -8.28 -17.13 3.74
N GLU A 231 -7.85 -18.21 4.39
CA GLU A 231 -7.71 -19.54 3.80
C GLU A 231 -9.03 -20.05 3.23
N HIS A 232 -10.13 -19.92 4.00
CA HIS A 232 -11.44 -20.37 3.57
C HIS A 232 -11.88 -19.73 2.25
N TYR A 233 -11.71 -18.40 2.10
CA TYR A 233 -12.03 -17.73 0.86
C TYR A 233 -11.12 -18.20 -0.29
N TYR A 234 -9.81 -18.31 -0.06
CA TYR A 234 -8.90 -18.77 -1.11
C TYR A 234 -9.20 -20.19 -1.58
N GLU A 235 -9.45 -21.12 -0.67
CA GLU A 235 -9.80 -22.51 -1.02
C GLU A 235 -11.13 -22.57 -1.77
N GLN A 236 -12.16 -21.88 -1.30
CA GLN A 236 -13.47 -21.88 -1.96
C GLN A 236 -13.37 -21.38 -3.40
N TYR A 237 -12.71 -20.24 -3.63
CA TYR A 237 -12.53 -19.69 -4.98
C TYR A 237 -11.66 -20.60 -5.87
N ALA A 238 -10.61 -21.19 -5.31
CA ALA A 238 -9.76 -22.12 -6.05
C ALA A 238 -10.53 -23.36 -6.48
N GLU A 239 -11.34 -23.93 -5.58
CA GLU A 239 -12.20 -25.07 -5.88
C GLU A 239 -13.26 -24.73 -6.93
N GLU A 240 -13.95 -23.61 -6.79
CA GLU A 240 -14.97 -23.17 -7.74
C GLU A 240 -14.35 -22.93 -9.13
N TRP A 241 -13.21 -22.26 -9.21
CA TRP A 241 -12.50 -22.05 -10.47
C TRP A 241 -12.05 -23.39 -11.08
N ALA A 242 -11.48 -24.30 -10.28
CA ALA A 242 -11.01 -25.60 -10.72
C ALA A 242 -12.14 -26.50 -11.23
N ARG A 243 -13.31 -26.51 -10.55
CA ARG A 243 -14.50 -27.26 -10.99
C ARG A 243 -15.02 -26.80 -12.35
N ASN A 244 -14.84 -25.51 -12.67
CA ASN A 244 -15.26 -24.93 -13.94
C ASN A 244 -14.24 -25.17 -15.07
N GLN A 245 -13.07 -25.74 -14.79
CA GLN A 245 -12.11 -26.14 -15.81
C GLN A 245 -12.46 -27.51 -16.37
N HIS A 246 -12.23 -27.72 -17.66
CA HIS A 246 -12.22 -29.04 -18.29
C HIS A 246 -13.52 -29.86 -18.10
N LEU A 247 -14.68 -29.20 -18.11
CA LEU A 247 -16.00 -29.81 -17.90
C LEU A 247 -16.26 -31.06 -18.77
N ASP A 248 -15.71 -31.09 -20.00
CA ASP A 248 -15.89 -32.21 -20.95
C ASP A 248 -14.83 -33.32 -20.84
N TYR A 249 -13.83 -33.18 -19.96
CA TYR A 249 -12.72 -34.12 -19.91
C TYR A 249 -13.11 -35.46 -19.30
N GLU A 250 -14.08 -35.49 -18.39
CA GLU A 250 -14.57 -36.74 -17.81
C GLU A 250 -15.11 -37.68 -18.90
N GLU A 251 -15.95 -37.16 -19.80
CA GLU A 251 -16.50 -37.90 -20.94
C GLU A 251 -15.39 -38.26 -21.96
N MET A 252 -14.43 -37.36 -22.18
CA MET A 252 -13.26 -37.64 -23.03
C MET A 252 -12.41 -38.79 -22.48
N TYR A 253 -12.10 -38.79 -21.18
CA TYR A 253 -11.34 -39.84 -20.50
C TYR A 253 -12.12 -41.15 -20.49
N TYR A 254 -13.44 -41.11 -20.23
CA TYR A 254 -14.31 -42.28 -20.31
C TYR A 254 -14.27 -42.93 -21.70
N ARG A 255 -14.44 -42.14 -22.77
CA ARG A 255 -14.36 -42.63 -24.15
C ARG A 255 -12.99 -43.20 -24.48
N SER A 256 -11.92 -42.56 -24.02
CA SER A 256 -10.54 -43.03 -24.21
C SER A 256 -10.33 -44.40 -23.55
N GLU A 257 -10.70 -44.54 -22.27
CA GLU A 257 -10.57 -45.80 -21.53
C GLU A 257 -11.43 -46.91 -22.14
N LEU A 258 -12.65 -46.58 -22.57
CA LEU A 258 -13.55 -47.52 -23.24
C LEU A 258 -12.97 -48.03 -24.57
N ASN A 259 -12.31 -47.16 -25.34
CA ASN A 259 -11.62 -47.54 -26.57
C ASN A 259 -10.40 -48.44 -26.31
N LYS A 260 -9.57 -48.13 -25.31
CA LYS A 260 -8.44 -49.00 -24.92
C LYS A 260 -8.91 -50.42 -24.57
N ARG A 261 -9.97 -50.53 -23.75
CA ARG A 261 -10.56 -51.82 -23.36
C ARG A 261 -11.13 -52.59 -24.56
N LYS A 262 -11.76 -51.90 -25.51
CA LYS A 262 -12.24 -52.52 -26.77
C LYS A 262 -11.10 -53.09 -27.61
N ILE A 263 -9.96 -52.40 -27.69
CA ILE A 263 -8.78 -52.86 -28.44
C ILE A 263 -8.20 -54.13 -27.80
N VAL A 264 -7.98 -54.12 -26.48
CA VAL A 264 -7.47 -55.29 -25.74
C VAL A 264 -8.40 -56.49 -25.90
N LYS A 265 -9.71 -56.30 -25.77
CA LYS A 265 -10.71 -57.37 -25.97
C LYS A 265 -10.66 -57.97 -27.38
N LYS A 266 -10.40 -57.15 -28.42
CA LYS A 266 -10.25 -57.65 -29.80
C LYS A 266 -8.95 -58.44 -29.98
N GLN A 267 -7.84 -57.99 -29.39
CA GLN A 267 -6.56 -58.69 -29.47
C GLN A 267 -6.61 -60.05 -28.76
N LEU A 268 -7.21 -60.13 -27.58
CA LEU A 268 -7.40 -61.40 -26.85
C LEU A 268 -8.23 -62.41 -27.64
N LYS A 269 -9.31 -61.97 -28.28
CA LYS A 269 -10.13 -62.84 -29.15
C LYS A 269 -9.36 -63.36 -30.37
N GLN A 270 -8.47 -62.54 -30.94
CA GLN A 270 -7.64 -62.92 -32.09
C GLN A 270 -6.50 -63.89 -31.70
N SER A 271 -6.00 -63.83 -30.46
CA SER A 271 -5.03 -64.80 -29.94
C SER A 271 -5.65 -66.15 -29.59
N GLU A 272 -6.95 -66.22 -29.29
CA GLU A 272 -7.68 -67.47 -29.03
C GLU A 272 -8.11 -68.22 -30.30
N THR A 273 -8.00 -67.58 -31.48
CA THR A 273 -8.37 -68.17 -32.79
C THR A 273 -7.18 -68.55 -33.67
N LYS A 274 -5.95 -68.46 -33.15
CA LYS A 274 -4.73 -69.03 -33.75
C LYS A 274 -4.28 -70.23 -32.95
#